data_AF-A0A1Z4M2Q3-F1
#
_entry.id   AF-A0A1Z4M2Q3-F1
#
_cell.length_a   1.000
_cell.length_b   1.000
_cell.length_c   1.000
_cell.angle_alpha   90.00
_cell.angle_beta   90.00
_cell.angle_gamma   90.00
#
_symmetry.space_group_name_H-M   'P 1'
#
loop_
_entity.id
_entity.type
_entity.pdbx_description
1 polymer ?
#
loop_
_entity_poly.entity_id
_entity_poly.type
_entity_poly.pdbx_seq_one_letter_code
_entity_poly.pdbx_strand_id
1 'polypeptide(L)'
;MYVLNKETGLKHLFSLTPDMNQELILQDLVIVVPSKNHKTTLLSADFLKCSGTIPDNWELARQPINANNVSQVVFTNGIAITAEPQRIMFAQSIRNVDGESILIPEIAQKYASALPILIKLISI
;
A
#
# COMPACT_ATOMS: atom_id res chain seq x y z
N MET A 1 41.72 3.86 -13.94
CA MET A 1 43.09 3.35 -13.75
C MET A 1 43.40 2.40 -14.90
N TYR A 2 44.41 2.67 -15.72
CA TYR A 2 44.76 1.81 -16.85
C TYR A 2 45.64 0.65 -16.34
N VAL A 3 45.20 -0.59 -16.53
CA VAL A 3 46.06 -1.77 -16.30
C VAL A 3 46.45 -2.31 -17.67
N LEU A 4 47.75 -2.24 -17.98
CA LEU A 4 48.33 -2.78 -19.21
C LEU A 4 48.49 -4.30 -19.07
N ASN A 5 47.81 -5.08 -19.91
CA ASN A 5 48.15 -6.48 -20.12
C ASN A 5 49.35 -6.52 -21.09
N LYS A 6 50.50 -7.03 -20.64
CA LYS A 6 51.76 -7.02 -21.40
C LYS A 6 51.82 -8.02 -22.56
N GLU A 7 50.80 -8.87 -22.74
CA GLU A 7 50.88 -9.97 -23.70
C GLU A 7 50.09 -9.74 -25.00
N THR A 8 49.15 -8.79 -25.04
CA THR A 8 48.26 -8.63 -26.21
C THR A 8 48.23 -7.24 -26.82
N GLY A 9 48.86 -6.23 -26.20
CA GLY A 9 48.95 -4.87 -26.75
C GLY A 9 47.61 -4.12 -26.94
N LEU A 10 46.48 -4.76 -26.66
CA LEU A 10 45.13 -4.21 -26.82
C LEU A 10 44.71 -3.47 -25.55
N LYS A 11 44.40 -2.19 -25.70
CA LYS A 11 43.82 -1.34 -24.65
C LYS A 11 42.33 -1.66 -24.53
N HIS A 12 41.95 -2.61 -23.68
CA HIS A 12 40.54 -2.77 -23.32
C HIS A 12 40.13 -1.67 -22.32
N LEU A 13 39.23 -0.81 -22.76
CA LEU A 13 38.62 0.24 -21.94
C LEU A 13 37.55 -0.42 -21.05
N PHE A 14 37.94 -0.98 -19.91
CA PHE A 14 36.99 -1.35 -18.87
C PHE A 14 36.69 -0.13 -18.02
N SER A 15 35.53 0.49 -18.26
CA SER A 15 34.99 1.49 -17.36
C SER A 15 34.51 0.79 -16.08
N LEU A 16 35.20 1.04 -14.97
CA LEU A 16 34.74 0.67 -13.63
C LEU A 16 34.29 1.93 -12.91
N THR A 17 33.13 2.43 -13.31
CA THR A 17 32.25 3.17 -12.40
C THR A 17 30.84 2.68 -12.70
N PRO A 18 30.24 1.81 -11.87
CA PRO A 18 28.80 1.76 -11.88
C PRO A 18 28.37 3.14 -11.39
N ASP A 19 27.77 3.92 -12.28
CA ASP A 19 27.12 5.18 -11.93
C ASP A 19 25.89 4.79 -11.09
N MET A 20 26.13 4.48 -9.82
CA MET A 20 25.10 4.06 -8.87
C MET A 20 24.43 5.30 -8.30
N ASN A 21 23.79 6.09 -9.17
CA ASN A 21 22.70 6.93 -8.73
C ASN A 21 21.47 6.04 -8.58
N GLN A 22 21.44 5.23 -7.52
CA GLN A 22 20.26 4.42 -7.20
C GLN A 22 19.22 5.34 -6.57
N GLU A 23 18.24 5.73 -7.38
CA GLU A 23 17.08 6.46 -6.90
C GLU A 23 16.20 5.53 -6.06
N LEU A 24 15.94 5.93 -4.81
CA LEU A 24 15.01 5.23 -3.93
C LEU A 24 13.59 5.53 -4.40
N ILE A 25 12.99 4.61 -5.16
CA ILE A 25 11.60 4.70 -5.59
C ILE A 25 10.73 3.93 -4.60
N LEU A 26 9.96 4.65 -3.79
CA LEU A 26 8.93 4.04 -2.97
C LEU A 26 7.76 3.60 -3.89
N GLN A 27 7.33 2.35 -3.77
CA GLN A 27 6.30 1.79 -4.67
C GLN A 27 4.94 1.71 -4.01
N ASP A 28 4.88 1.28 -2.74
CA ASP A 28 3.64 1.11 -2.00
C ASP A 28 3.83 1.49 -0.53
N LEU A 29 2.79 2.05 0.09
CA LEU A 29 2.68 2.22 1.54
C LEU A 29 1.58 1.31 2.06
N VAL A 30 1.83 0.62 3.18
CA VAL A 30 0.86 -0.27 3.82
C VAL A 30 0.78 0.01 5.31
N ILE A 31 -0.45 0.22 5.82
CA ILE A 31 -0.78 0.31 7.24
C ILE A 31 -1.54 -0.95 7.64
N VAL A 32 -1.11 -1.59 8.72
CA VAL A 32 -1.75 -2.79 9.26
C VAL A 32 -2.28 -2.49 10.66
N VAL A 33 -3.59 -2.67 10.84
CA VAL A 33 -4.28 -2.50 12.12
C VAL A 33 -4.65 -3.88 12.65
N PRO A 34 -4.07 -4.32 13.77
CA PRO A 34 -4.50 -5.55 14.44
C PRO A 34 -5.96 -5.44 14.87
N SER A 35 -6.75 -6.47 14.58
CA SER A 35 -8.18 -6.52 14.92
C SER A 35 -8.56 -7.96 15.24
N LYS A 36 -8.90 -8.25 16.49
CA LYS A 36 -9.28 -9.59 16.92
C LYS A 36 -10.79 -9.82 16.73
N ASN A 37 -11.16 -10.97 16.18
CA ASN A 37 -12.54 -11.47 16.10
C ASN A 37 -13.53 -10.55 15.35
N HIS A 38 -13.06 -9.75 14.39
CA HIS A 38 -13.98 -8.99 13.55
C HIS A 38 -14.51 -9.87 12.40
N LYS A 39 -15.77 -9.67 12.01
CA LYS A 39 -16.31 -10.33 10.81
C LYS A 39 -15.68 -9.66 9.59
N THR A 40 -14.90 -10.41 8.80
CA THR A 40 -14.25 -9.90 7.58
C THR A 40 -15.27 -9.37 6.57
N THR A 41 -16.44 -10.00 6.53
CA THR A 41 -17.58 -9.63 5.67
C THR A 41 -18.16 -8.23 5.94
N LEU A 42 -17.77 -7.55 7.02
CA LEU A 42 -18.14 -6.14 7.26
C LEU A 42 -17.45 -5.20 6.27
N LEU A 43 -16.31 -5.60 5.71
CA LEU A 43 -15.62 -4.78 4.71
C LEU A 43 -16.34 -4.89 3.37
N SER A 44 -17.09 -3.84 3.03
CA SER A 44 -17.66 -3.62 1.72
C SER A 44 -17.47 -2.16 1.29
N ALA A 45 -17.56 -1.89 -0.01
CA ALA A 45 -17.51 -0.52 -0.52
C ALA A 45 -18.65 0.33 0.08
N ASP A 46 -19.84 -0.25 0.19
CA ASP A 46 -21.02 0.43 0.76
C ASP A 46 -20.81 0.77 2.24
N PHE A 47 -20.23 -0.14 3.03
CA PHE A 47 -19.90 0.14 4.42
C PHE A 47 -18.92 1.31 4.53
N LEU A 48 -17.88 1.32 3.69
CA LEU A 48 -16.86 2.38 3.72
C LEU A 48 -17.43 3.75 3.35
N LYS A 49 -18.36 3.80 2.39
CA LYS A 49 -19.07 5.02 1.98
C LYS A 49 -20.04 5.48 3.07
N CYS A 50 -20.94 4.61 3.52
CA CYS A 50 -21.93 4.92 4.56
C CYS A 50 -21.31 5.30 5.92
N SER A 51 -20.13 4.78 6.25
CA SER A 51 -19.39 5.15 7.47
C SER A 51 -18.60 6.45 7.34
N GLY A 52 -18.54 7.04 6.14
CA GLY A 52 -17.68 8.20 5.86
C GLY A 52 -16.19 7.88 5.87
N THR A 53 -15.82 6.59 5.83
CA THR A 53 -14.41 6.16 5.77
C THR A 53 -13.76 6.59 4.45
N ILE A 54 -14.52 6.56 3.36
CA ILE A 54 -14.11 7.04 2.03
C ILE A 54 -15.18 7.96 1.42
N PRO A 55 -14.83 8.80 0.43
CA PRO A 55 -15.79 9.57 -0.36
C PRO A 55 -16.74 8.69 -1.20
N ASP A 56 -17.95 9.19 -1.43
CA ASP A 56 -18.99 8.45 -2.19
C ASP A 56 -18.66 8.26 -3.68
N ASN A 57 -17.87 9.18 -4.25
CA ASN A 57 -17.49 9.18 -5.67
C ASN A 57 -16.37 8.18 -5.99
N TRP A 58 -15.84 7.44 -5.01
CA TRP A 58 -14.81 6.44 -5.28
C TRP A 58 -15.38 5.24 -6.04
N GLU A 59 -14.68 4.85 -7.09
CA GLU A 59 -15.02 3.73 -7.97
C GLU A 59 -14.12 2.52 -7.72
N LEU A 60 -14.71 1.34 -7.83
CA LEU A 60 -13.99 0.08 -7.69
C LEU A 60 -13.17 -0.21 -8.96
N ALA A 61 -11.89 -0.54 -8.79
CA ALA A 61 -11.02 -0.97 -9.88
C ALA A 61 -11.36 -2.39 -10.38
N ARG A 62 -11.99 -3.20 -9.52
CA ARG A 62 -12.44 -4.57 -9.82
C ARG A 62 -13.55 -5.00 -8.87
N GLN A 63 -14.20 -6.12 -9.19
CA GLN A 63 -15.15 -6.75 -8.29
C GLN A 63 -14.53 -7.05 -6.91
N PRO A 64 -15.21 -6.73 -5.80
CA PRO A 64 -14.73 -7.04 -4.46
C PRO A 64 -14.54 -8.55 -4.27
N ILE A 65 -13.52 -8.92 -3.51
CA ILE A 65 -13.32 -10.31 -3.07
C ILE A 65 -14.05 -10.45 -1.73
N ASN A 66 -14.91 -11.45 -1.60
CA ASN A 66 -15.56 -11.83 -0.35
C ASN A 66 -15.53 -13.35 -0.22
N ALA A 67 -14.59 -13.86 0.58
CA ALA A 67 -14.46 -15.28 0.90
C ALA A 67 -14.45 -15.47 2.42
N ASN A 68 -14.52 -16.72 2.89
CA ASN A 68 -14.75 -17.05 4.30
C ASN A 68 -13.87 -16.28 5.30
N ASN A 69 -12.60 -16.04 4.96
CA ASN A 69 -11.63 -15.40 5.85
C ASN A 69 -10.97 -14.17 5.23
N VAL A 70 -11.46 -13.67 4.09
CA VAL A 70 -10.88 -12.48 3.47
C VAL A 70 -11.96 -11.69 2.75
N SER A 71 -11.97 -10.39 3.01
CA SER A 71 -12.70 -9.42 2.19
C SER A 71 -11.71 -8.40 1.67
N GLN A 72 -11.84 -8.01 0.39
CA GLN A 72 -10.97 -7.00 -0.21
C GLN A 72 -11.76 -6.11 -1.16
N VAL A 73 -11.52 -4.82 -1.04
CA VAL A 73 -11.95 -3.78 -1.98
C VAL A 73 -10.73 -3.07 -2.55
N VAL A 74 -10.76 -2.79 -3.84
CA VAL A 74 -9.68 -2.08 -4.55
C VAL A 74 -10.31 -0.98 -5.37
N PHE A 75 -9.78 0.23 -5.25
CA PHE A 75 -10.28 1.44 -5.89
C PHE A 75 -9.38 1.89 -7.04
N THR A 76 -9.95 2.64 -7.99
CA THR A 76 -9.24 3.12 -9.19
C THR A 76 -8.08 4.09 -8.88
N ASN A 77 -8.13 4.74 -7.71
CA ASN A 77 -7.07 5.60 -7.19
C ASN A 77 -5.89 4.84 -6.54
N GLY A 78 -5.80 3.52 -6.74
CA GLY A 78 -4.68 2.72 -6.26
C GLY A 78 -4.73 2.35 -4.78
N ILE A 79 -5.84 2.63 -4.09
CA ILE A 79 -6.04 2.23 -2.69
C ILE A 79 -6.74 0.87 -2.61
N ALA A 80 -6.19 -0.02 -1.78
CA ALA A 80 -6.76 -1.32 -1.47
C ALA A 80 -6.95 -1.47 0.04
N ILE A 81 -8.11 -1.99 0.44
CA ILE A 81 -8.40 -2.31 1.84
C ILE A 81 -8.70 -3.80 1.91
N THR A 82 -8.00 -4.50 2.81
CA THR A 82 -8.13 -5.95 2.99
C THR A 82 -8.43 -6.26 4.44
N ALA A 83 -9.48 -7.02 4.69
CA ALA A 83 -9.88 -7.51 6.01
C ALA A 83 -9.59 -8.99 6.12
N GLU A 84 -8.86 -9.38 7.16
CA GLU A 84 -8.56 -10.74 7.56
C GLU A 84 -8.92 -10.96 9.04
N PRO A 85 -9.03 -12.20 9.53
CA PRO A 85 -9.60 -12.47 10.85
C PRO A 85 -8.87 -11.82 12.04
N GLN A 86 -7.60 -11.44 11.84
CA GLN A 86 -6.74 -10.88 12.88
C GLN A 86 -6.23 -9.47 12.56
N ARG A 87 -6.50 -8.95 11.37
CA ARG A 87 -5.94 -7.67 10.92
C ARG A 87 -6.71 -7.06 9.77
N ILE A 88 -6.61 -5.75 9.66
CA ILE A 88 -7.07 -4.99 8.51
C ILE A 88 -5.87 -4.26 7.92
N MET A 89 -5.75 -4.30 6.60
CA MET A 89 -4.63 -3.73 5.86
C MET A 89 -5.15 -2.64 4.91
N PHE A 90 -4.48 -1.50 4.93
CA PHE A 90 -4.73 -0.37 4.04
C PHE A 90 -3.46 -0.19 3.20
N ALA A 91 -3.56 -0.32 1.88
CA ALA A 91 -2.44 -0.21 0.96
C ALA A 91 -2.72 0.89 -0.06
N GLN A 92 -1.70 1.67 -0.40
CA GLN A 92 -1.73 2.67 -1.47
C GLN A 92 -0.47 2.56 -2.30
N SER A 93 -0.64 2.49 -3.63
CA SER A 93 0.51 2.63 -4.52
C SER A 93 0.97 4.07 -4.58
N ILE A 94 2.27 4.28 -4.42
CA ILE A 94 2.94 5.59 -4.38
C ILE A 94 3.95 5.77 -5.52
N ARG A 95 3.82 4.96 -6.57
CA ARG A 95 4.74 4.92 -7.72
C ARG A 95 4.81 6.22 -8.53
N ASN A 96 3.80 7.09 -8.43
CA ASN A 96 3.68 8.37 -9.16
C ASN A 96 2.99 9.43 -8.28
N VAL A 97 3.44 9.62 -7.03
CA VAL A 97 2.91 10.67 -6.15
C VAL A 97 3.50 12.03 -6.54
N ASP A 98 3.37 12.42 -7.80
CA ASP A 98 3.55 13.80 -8.22
C ASP A 98 2.23 14.53 -7.91
N GLY A 99 2.04 14.91 -6.64
CA GLY A 99 0.93 15.74 -6.20
C GLY A 99 -0.30 15.01 -5.61
N GLU A 100 -0.32 13.69 -5.54
CA GLU A 100 -1.35 12.97 -4.78
C GLU A 100 -1.03 12.98 -3.28
N SER A 101 -2.05 13.10 -2.42
CA SER A 101 -1.84 12.99 -0.98
C SER A 101 -1.81 11.51 -0.58
N ILE A 102 -0.98 11.14 0.40
CA ILE A 102 -1.03 9.81 1.02
C ILE A 102 -2.28 9.77 1.91
N LEU A 103 -3.31 9.01 1.49
CA LEU A 103 -4.64 9.03 2.13
C LEU A 103 -4.83 7.92 3.17
N ILE A 104 -4.06 6.83 3.07
CA ILE A 104 -4.29 5.65 3.91
C ILE A 104 -4.17 5.86 5.43
N PRO A 105 -3.40 6.81 5.99
CA PRO A 105 -3.42 7.10 7.42
C PRO A 105 -4.78 7.61 7.90
N GLU A 106 -5.37 8.57 7.17
CA GLU A 106 -6.68 9.13 7.50
C GLU A 106 -7.78 8.07 7.35
N ILE A 107 -7.73 7.26 6.28
CA ILE A 107 -8.68 6.17 6.05
C ILE A 107 -8.60 5.13 7.16
N ALA A 108 -7.40 4.73 7.58
CA ALA A 108 -7.22 3.78 8.67
C ALA A 108 -7.80 4.30 9.99
N GLN A 109 -7.62 5.60 10.28
CA GLN A 109 -8.20 6.24 11.45
C GLN A 109 -9.73 6.25 11.38
N LYS A 110 -10.33 6.73 10.28
CA LYS A 110 -11.79 6.77 10.09
C LYS A 110 -12.41 5.38 10.18
N TYR A 111 -11.81 4.40 9.53
CA TYR A 111 -12.26 3.01 9.58
C TYR A 111 -12.27 2.49 11.02
N ALA A 112 -11.21 2.76 11.78
CA ALA A 112 -11.13 2.32 13.16
C ALA A 112 -12.14 3.04 14.07
N SER A 113 -12.41 4.32 13.83
CA SER A 113 -13.45 5.08 14.53
C SER A 113 -14.87 4.59 14.19
N ALA A 114 -15.09 4.08 12.98
CA ALA A 114 -16.37 3.52 12.56
C ALA A 114 -16.69 2.16 13.20
N LEU A 115 -15.69 1.47 13.77
CA LEU A 115 -15.87 0.18 14.42
C LEU A 115 -16.00 0.32 15.95
N PRO A 116 -17.12 -0.11 16.56
CA PRO A 116 -17.35 -0.01 18.01
C PRO A 116 -16.27 -0.71 18.86
N ILE A 117 -15.56 -1.69 18.28
CA ILE A 117 -14.57 -2.53 18.96
C ILE A 117 -13.15 -1.95 18.90
N LEU A 118 -12.81 -1.16 17.87
CA LEU A 118 -11.43 -0.69 17.66
C LEU A 118 -11.05 0.57 18.43
N ILE A 119 -12.03 1.27 19.02
CA ILE A 119 -11.83 2.49 19.81
C ILE A 119 -10.80 2.30 20.95
N LYS A 120 -10.57 1.06 21.44
CA LYS A 120 -9.61 0.79 22.51
C LYS A 120 -8.13 0.72 22.09
N LEU A 121 -7.79 0.62 20.80
CA LEU A 121 -6.41 0.33 20.38
C LEU A 121 -5.63 1.53 19.80
N ILE A 122 -6.29 2.67 19.54
CA ILE A 122 -5.68 3.84 18.86
C ILE A 122 -5.58 5.08 19.77
N SER A 123 -6.01 4.98 21.03
CA SER A 123 -5.68 5.99 22.04
C SER A 123 -4.26 5.75 22.55
N ILE A 124 -3.27 6.39 21.93
CA ILE A 124 -1.92 6.60 22.46
C ILE A 124 -1.77 8.10 22.70
#